data_AF-A0A430J9F3-F1
#
_entry.id   AF-A0A430J9F3-F1
#
_cell.length_a   1.000
_cell.length_b   1.000
_cell.length_c   1.000
_cell.angle_alpha   90.00
_cell.angle_beta   90.00
_cell.angle_gamma   90.00
#
_symmetry.space_group_name_H-M   'P 1'
#
loop_
_entity.id
_entity.type
_entity.pdbx_description
1 polymer ?
#
loop_
_entity_poly.entity_id
_entity_poly.type
_entity_poly.pdbx_seq_one_letter_code
_entity_poly.pdbx_strand_id
1 'polypeptide(L)'
;MKFRAVSPETRMNYMIWSIQKEIRKENQYLASLPYDPTPILFIVKAHIDRWDPAQLLATDGVEDEYDGESRSITIYITKHLGALEIQGLASEIDRVLNKSFQDLYVQDGQAREVAAQIIAVLDEVIEFEPAEM
;
A
#
# COMPACT_ATOMS: atom_id res chain seq x y z
N MET A 1 -12.81 37.04 14.24
CA MET A 1 -13.32 35.83 13.56
C MET A 1 -13.99 34.93 14.58
N LYS A 2 -15.26 34.54 14.38
CA LYS A 2 -15.92 33.53 15.23
C LYS A 2 -15.67 32.16 14.61
N PHE A 3 -14.82 31.35 15.23
CA PHE A 3 -14.69 29.94 14.88
C PHE A 3 -15.99 29.25 15.29
N ARG A 4 -16.85 28.91 14.33
CA ARG A 4 -18.00 28.05 14.59
C ARG A 4 -17.46 26.65 14.84
N ALA A 5 -17.76 26.10 16.01
CA ALA A 5 -17.46 24.71 16.30
C ALA A 5 -18.16 23.84 15.24
N VAL A 6 -17.37 23.04 14.51
CA VAL A 6 -17.88 22.10 13.53
C VAL A 6 -18.43 20.88 14.27
N SER A 7 -19.66 20.49 13.96
CA SER A 7 -20.31 19.34 14.61
C SER A 7 -19.50 18.05 14.33
N PRO A 8 -19.56 17.05 15.23
CA PRO A 8 -18.94 15.75 14.98
C PRO A 8 -19.37 15.12 13.65
N GLU A 9 -20.65 15.27 13.29
CA GLU A 9 -21.21 14.79 12.02
C GLU A 9 -20.56 15.46 10.80
N THR A 10 -20.40 16.79 10.81
CA THR A 10 -19.70 17.48 9.71
C THR A 10 -18.24 17.05 9.60
N ARG A 11 -17.56 16.78 10.72
CA ARG A 11 -16.19 16.24 10.71
C ARG A 11 -16.14 14.85 10.10
N MET A 12 -17.07 13.98 10.50
CA MET A 12 -17.19 12.61 9.98
C MET A 12 -17.45 12.62 8.46
N ASN A 13 -18.39 13.45 8.00
CA ASN A 13 -18.71 13.59 6.58
C ASN A 13 -17.51 14.09 5.76
N TYR A 14 -16.76 15.05 6.30
CA TYR A 14 -15.53 15.53 5.66
C TYR A 14 -14.46 14.43 5.59
N MET A 15 -14.29 13.65 6.67
CA MET A 15 -13.34 12.54 6.71
C MET A 15 -13.69 11.47 5.68
N ILE A 16 -14.95 11.03 5.61
CA ILE A 16 -15.42 10.05 4.62
C ILE A 16 -15.19 10.57 3.20
N TRP A 17 -15.54 11.83 2.92
CA TRP A 17 -15.30 12.43 1.62
C TRP A 17 -13.82 12.45 1.26
N SER A 18 -12.95 12.79 2.22
CA SER A 18 -11.50 12.83 2.03
C SER A 18 -10.96 11.43 1.70
N ILE A 19 -11.42 10.39 2.39
CA ILE A 19 -11.03 9.00 2.14
C ILE A 19 -11.46 8.58 0.74
N GLN A 20 -12.73 8.79 0.38
CA GLN A 20 -13.27 8.44 -0.94
C GLN A 20 -12.54 9.18 -2.07
N LYS A 21 -12.13 10.43 -1.84
CA LYS A 21 -11.37 11.21 -2.81
C LYS A 21 -9.98 10.62 -3.06
N GLU A 22 -9.27 10.20 -2.02
CA GLU A 22 -7.95 9.58 -2.18
C GLU A 22 -8.07 8.21 -2.87
N ILE A 23 -9.02 7.36 -2.47
CA ILE A 23 -9.28 6.07 -3.14
C ILE A 23 -9.55 6.27 -4.64
N ARG A 24 -10.37 7.26 -5.00
CA ARG A 24 -10.65 7.57 -6.40
C ARG A 24 -9.38 7.97 -7.17
N LYS A 25 -8.51 8.77 -6.55
CA LYS A 25 -7.26 9.23 -7.16
C LYS A 25 -6.28 8.08 -7.38
N GLU A 26 -6.17 7.18 -6.40
CA GLU A 26 -5.35 5.97 -6.52
C GLU A 26 -5.85 5.06 -7.64
N ASN A 27 -7.15 4.78 -7.68
CA ASN A 27 -7.76 3.95 -8.73
C ASN A 27 -7.60 4.58 -10.12
N GLN A 28 -7.76 5.90 -10.23
CA GLN A 28 -7.53 6.62 -11.48
C GLN A 28 -6.08 6.52 -11.95
N TYR A 29 -5.12 6.60 -11.03
CA TYR A 29 -3.71 6.44 -11.35
C TYR A 29 -3.41 5.03 -11.86
N LEU A 30 -3.84 3.99 -11.12
CA LEU A 30 -3.61 2.60 -11.52
C LEU A 30 -4.26 2.27 -12.87
N ALA A 31 -5.48 2.76 -13.12
CA ALA A 31 -6.17 2.58 -14.40
C ALA A 31 -5.52 3.36 -15.56
N SER A 32 -4.64 4.33 -15.27
CA SER A 32 -3.92 5.11 -16.29
C SER A 32 -2.59 4.50 -16.72
N LEU A 33 -2.14 3.42 -16.05
CA LEU A 33 -0.89 2.76 -16.38
C LEU A 33 -0.98 2.07 -17.75
N PRO A 34 0.12 2.03 -18.53
CA PRO A 34 0.14 1.38 -19.83
C PRO A 34 0.20 -0.16 -19.76
N TYR A 35 0.19 -0.73 -18.55
CA TYR A 35 0.25 -2.15 -18.24
C TYR A 35 -0.70 -2.46 -17.08
N ASP A 36 -1.02 -3.75 -16.87
CA ASP A 36 -1.83 -4.20 -15.75
C ASP A 36 -0.99 -4.25 -14.45
N PRO A 37 -1.28 -3.43 -13.42
CA PRO A 37 -0.54 -3.45 -12.15
C PRO A 37 -1.00 -4.57 -11.21
N THR A 38 -2.03 -5.34 -11.57
CA THR A 38 -2.63 -6.38 -10.71
C THR A 38 -1.62 -7.42 -10.21
N PRO A 39 -0.66 -7.92 -11.01
CA PRO A 39 0.36 -8.84 -10.50
C PRO A 39 1.22 -8.24 -9.38
N ILE A 40 1.62 -6.97 -9.52
CA ILE A 40 2.40 -6.24 -8.50
C ILE A 40 1.57 -6.12 -7.22
N LEU A 41 0.29 -5.77 -7.34
CA LEU A 41 -0.62 -5.67 -6.20
C LEU A 41 -0.73 -6.99 -5.45
N PHE A 42 -0.88 -8.12 -6.16
CA PHE A 42 -0.95 -9.44 -5.56
C PHE A 42 0.33 -9.81 -4.81
N ILE A 43 1.50 -9.54 -5.40
CA ILE A 43 2.80 -9.79 -4.74
C ILE A 43 2.89 -8.98 -3.46
N VAL A 44 2.65 -7.67 -3.53
CA VAL A 44 2.71 -6.78 -2.37
C VAL A 44 1.76 -7.27 -1.28
N LYS A 45 0.48 -7.52 -1.61
CA LYS A 45 -0.52 -7.98 -0.65
C LYS A 45 -0.11 -9.29 0.01
N ALA A 46 0.35 -10.28 -0.77
CA ALA A 46 0.77 -11.57 -0.21
C ALA A 46 1.92 -11.43 0.81
N HIS A 47 2.86 -10.52 0.58
CA HIS A 47 3.95 -10.27 1.53
C HIS A 47 3.50 -9.51 2.77
N ILE A 48 2.63 -8.50 2.62
CA ILE A 48 2.09 -7.75 3.76
C ILE A 48 1.16 -8.62 4.62
N ASP A 49 0.27 -9.38 4.00
CA ASP A 49 -0.63 -10.30 4.70
C ASP A 49 0.19 -11.36 5.46
N ARG A 50 1.23 -11.92 4.83
CA ARG A 50 2.09 -12.90 5.50
C ARG A 50 2.84 -12.32 6.70
N TRP A 51 3.23 -11.06 6.60
CA TRP A 51 3.91 -10.37 7.69
C TRP A 51 2.95 -10.02 8.84
N ASP A 52 1.73 -9.62 8.51
CA ASP A 52 0.69 -9.19 9.45
C ASP A 52 1.17 -8.15 10.48
N PRO A 53 1.67 -6.99 10.02
CA PRO A 53 2.37 -6.03 10.88
C PRO A 53 1.52 -5.42 12.00
N ALA A 54 0.19 -5.43 11.85
CA ALA A 54 -0.76 -4.91 12.84
C ALA A 54 -1.56 -6.04 13.54
N GLN A 55 -1.20 -7.31 13.30
CA GLN A 55 -1.86 -8.49 13.89
C GLN A 55 -3.37 -8.51 13.67
N LEU A 56 -3.79 -8.16 12.45
CA LEU A 56 -5.19 -8.02 12.07
C LEU A 56 -5.75 -9.33 11.51
N LEU A 57 -4.89 -10.22 11.02
CA LEU A 57 -5.31 -11.49 10.42
C LEU A 57 -5.63 -12.52 11.51
N ALA A 58 -6.86 -12.43 12.03
CA ALA A 58 -7.45 -13.51 12.80
C ALA A 58 -7.87 -14.66 11.86
N THR A 59 -7.97 -15.90 12.39
CA THR A 59 -8.41 -17.09 11.64
C THR A 59 -9.81 -16.94 10.99
N ASP A 60 -10.60 -15.96 11.45
CA ASP A 60 -11.94 -15.61 10.95
C ASP A 60 -12.05 -14.13 10.49
N GLY A 61 -10.91 -13.51 10.13
CA GLY A 61 -10.81 -12.13 9.63
C GLY A 61 -11.43 -11.91 8.25
N VAL A 62 -11.62 -10.65 7.86
CA VAL A 62 -12.17 -10.27 6.56
C VAL A 62 -11.00 -10.08 5.61
N GLU A 63 -10.83 -10.90 4.55
CA GLU A 63 -9.66 -10.94 3.62
C GLU A 63 -9.08 -9.60 3.08
N ASP A 64 -9.72 -8.46 3.34
CA ASP A 64 -9.39 -7.11 2.88
C ASP A 64 -8.57 -6.24 3.86
N GLU A 65 -7.99 -6.79 4.95
CA GLU A 65 -7.41 -5.97 6.03
C GLU A 65 -6.27 -5.02 5.62
N TYR A 66 -5.53 -5.35 4.56
CA TYR A 66 -4.38 -4.58 4.08
C TYR A 66 -4.53 -4.07 2.63
N ASP A 67 -5.73 -4.09 2.06
CA ASP A 67 -5.98 -3.76 0.65
C ASP A 67 -5.62 -2.31 0.30
N GLY A 68 -5.92 -1.38 1.20
CA GLY A 68 -5.59 0.04 1.01
C GLY A 68 -4.10 0.28 1.01
N GLU A 69 -3.40 -0.30 1.98
CA GLU A 69 -1.97 -0.19 2.19
C GLU A 69 -1.21 -0.82 1.03
N SER A 70 -1.62 -2.03 0.63
CA SER A 70 -1.05 -2.76 -0.49
C SER A 70 -1.21 -1.98 -1.80
N ARG A 71 -2.36 -1.29 -1.99
CA ARG A 71 -2.57 -0.41 -3.13
C ARG A 71 -1.63 0.80 -3.11
N SER A 72 -1.51 1.49 -1.97
CA SER A 72 -0.60 2.64 -1.85
C SER A 72 0.86 2.24 -2.09
N ILE A 73 1.30 1.09 -1.56
CA ILE A 73 2.65 0.55 -1.78
C ILE A 73 2.86 0.18 -3.26
N THR A 74 1.88 -0.46 -3.89
CA THR A 74 1.91 -0.78 -5.33
C THR A 74 2.08 0.48 -6.18
N ILE A 75 1.37 1.55 -5.85
CA ILE A 75 1.50 2.85 -6.52
C ILE A 75 2.91 3.43 -6.37
N TYR A 76 3.55 3.23 -5.22
CA TYR A 76 4.95 3.63 -5.05
C TYR A 76 5.86 2.82 -5.97
N ILE A 77 5.71 1.49 -6.00
CA ILE A 77 6.50 0.60 -6.85
C ILE A 77 6.35 0.98 -8.33
N THR A 78 5.11 1.17 -8.82
CA THR A 78 4.85 1.48 -10.23
C THR A 78 5.45 2.83 -10.67
N LYS A 79 5.65 3.77 -9.74
CA LYS A 79 6.33 5.06 -10.00
C LYS A 79 7.85 4.94 -10.04
N HIS A 80 8.41 3.87 -9.50
CA HIS A 80 9.85 3.71 -9.30
C HIS A 80 10.41 2.44 -9.93
N LEU A 81 9.67 1.71 -10.79
CA LEU A 81 10.11 0.42 -11.37
C LEU A 81 11.56 0.40 -11.88
N GLY A 82 12.03 1.47 -12.54
CA GLY A 82 13.40 1.54 -13.08
C GLY A 82 14.49 1.95 -12.09
N ALA A 83 14.13 2.28 -10.84
CA ALA A 83 15.05 2.75 -9.79
C ALA A 83 14.55 2.34 -8.40
N LEU A 84 13.91 1.18 -8.29
CA LEU A 84 13.31 0.71 -7.06
C LEU A 84 14.42 0.18 -6.13
N GLU A 85 14.63 0.87 -5.01
CA GLU A 85 15.64 0.49 -4.03
C GLU A 85 14.98 -0.04 -2.75
N ILE A 86 15.59 -1.06 -2.13
CA ILE A 86 15.13 -1.68 -0.87
C ILE A 86 14.87 -0.61 0.20
N GLN A 87 15.79 0.34 0.38
CA GLN A 87 15.67 1.36 1.41
C GLN A 87 14.49 2.32 1.15
N GLY A 88 14.27 2.69 -0.12
CA GLY A 88 13.15 3.55 -0.52
C GLY A 88 11.81 2.86 -0.30
N LEU A 89 11.69 1.61 -0.75
CA LEU A 89 10.48 0.81 -0.55
C LEU A 89 10.20 0.55 0.93
N ALA A 90 11.22 0.18 1.71
CA ALA A 90 11.06 -0.03 3.16
C ALA A 90 10.54 1.22 3.88
N SER A 91 11.12 2.38 3.56
CA SER A 91 10.68 3.67 4.12
C SER A 91 9.24 4.01 3.74
N GLU A 92 8.83 3.66 2.52
CA GLU A 92 7.45 3.86 2.07
C GLU A 92 6.47 2.90 2.77
N ILE A 93 6.83 1.63 2.92
CA ILE A 93 6.05 0.64 3.67
C ILE A 93 5.83 1.14 5.10
N ASP A 94 6.91 1.54 5.79
CA ASP A 94 6.85 2.14 7.12
C ASP A 94 5.91 3.36 7.17
N ARG A 95 6.00 4.24 6.18
CA ARG A 95 5.17 5.45 6.09
C ARG A 95 3.70 5.12 5.90
N VAL A 96 3.38 4.13 5.06
CA VAL A 96 2.01 3.71 4.76
C VAL A 96 1.40 3.03 5.99
N LEU A 97 2.07 2.02 6.55
CA LEU A 97 1.57 1.26 7.69
C LEU A 97 1.42 2.13 8.94
N ASN A 98 2.42 3.00 9.23
CA ASN A 98 2.31 3.92 10.37
C ASN A 98 1.15 4.92 10.20
N LYS A 99 0.89 5.38 8.97
CA LYS A 99 -0.25 6.28 8.69
C LYS A 99 -1.59 5.57 8.91
N SER A 100 -1.69 4.30 8.52
CA SER A 100 -2.93 3.52 8.61
C SER A 100 -3.21 3.01 10.01
N PHE A 101 -2.20 2.50 10.70
CA PHE A 101 -2.36 1.74 11.94
C PHE A 101 -1.87 2.49 13.19
N GLN A 102 -1.05 3.54 13.02
CA GLN A 102 -0.53 4.37 14.10
C GLN A 102 0.08 3.50 15.22
N ASP A 103 -0.51 3.56 16.42
CA ASP A 103 -0.03 2.84 17.62
C ASP A 103 -0.10 1.31 17.49
N LEU A 104 -0.84 0.77 16.51
CA LEU A 104 -0.91 -0.67 16.23
C LEU A 104 0.27 -1.18 15.41
N TYR A 105 1.04 -0.28 14.79
CA TYR A 105 2.21 -0.64 13.98
C TYR A 105 3.51 -0.37 14.73
N VAL A 106 4.37 -1.38 14.82
CA VAL A 106 5.70 -1.26 15.44
C VAL A 106 6.79 -1.24 14.38
N GLN A 107 7.54 -0.14 14.32
CA GLN A 107 8.72 -0.02 13.48
C GLN A 107 9.90 -0.75 14.10
N ASP A 108 10.08 -2.02 13.75
CA ASP A 108 11.15 -2.90 14.26
C ASP A 108 12.21 -3.25 13.22
N GLY A 109 12.11 -2.69 12.01
CA GLY A 109 13.01 -2.95 10.89
C GLY A 109 12.58 -4.10 9.98
N GLN A 110 11.49 -4.82 10.28
CA GLN A 110 10.97 -5.88 9.40
C GLN A 110 10.49 -5.35 8.04
N ALA A 111 10.09 -4.08 7.95
CA ALA A 111 9.75 -3.43 6.69
C ALA A 111 10.89 -3.52 5.63
N ARG A 112 12.16 -3.52 6.08
CA ARG A 112 13.32 -3.67 5.18
C ARG A 112 13.43 -5.07 4.60
N GLU A 113 13.16 -6.09 5.42
CA GLU A 113 13.18 -7.47 4.97
C GLU A 113 12.04 -7.75 4.00
N VAL A 114 10.83 -7.27 4.33
CA VAL A 114 9.66 -7.38 3.46
C VAL A 114 9.89 -6.64 2.12
N ALA A 115 10.46 -5.44 2.15
CA ALA A 115 10.83 -4.72 0.93
C ALA A 115 11.81 -5.51 0.06
N ALA A 116 12.84 -6.13 0.66
CA ALA A 116 13.80 -6.93 -0.07
C ALA A 116 13.16 -8.17 -0.71
N GLN A 117 12.23 -8.84 0.00
CA GLN A 117 11.50 -9.99 -0.53
C GLN A 117 10.59 -9.60 -1.70
N ILE A 118 9.85 -8.49 -1.58
CA ILE A 118 8.99 -7.97 -2.65
C ILE A 118 9.82 -7.67 -3.90
N ILE A 119 10.94 -6.97 -3.76
CA ILE A 119 11.81 -6.63 -4.90
C ILE A 119 12.37 -7.90 -5.56
N ALA A 120 12.85 -8.86 -4.77
CA ALA A 120 13.37 -10.12 -5.31
C ALA A 120 12.33 -10.86 -6.17
N VAL A 121 11.07 -10.94 -5.70
CA VAL A 121 9.98 -11.57 -6.46
C VAL A 121 9.63 -10.77 -7.71
N LEU A 122 9.63 -9.44 -7.64
CA LEU A 122 9.37 -8.60 -8.81
C LEU A 122 10.44 -8.77 -9.89
N ASP A 123 11.72 -8.84 -9.50
CA ASP A 123 12.82 -9.06 -10.44
C ASP A 123 12.69 -10.43 -11.12
N GLU A 124 12.35 -11.48 -10.37
CA GLU A 124 12.07 -12.82 -10.93
C GLU A 124 10.90 -12.78 -11.93
N VAL A 125 9.82 -12.06 -11.64
CA VAL A 125 8.66 -11.98 -12.55
C VAL A 125 8.98 -11.16 -13.81
N ILE A 126 9.79 -10.11 -13.70
CA ILE A 126 10.17 -9.26 -14.85
C ILE A 126 11.16 -10.00 -15.78
N GLU A 127 12.05 -10.83 -15.24
CA GLU A 127 12.96 -11.64 -16.07
C GLU A 127 12.26 -12.75 -16.87
N PHE A 128 11.03 -13.13 -16.48
CA PHE A 128 10.25 -14.21 -17.10
C PHE A 128 9.30 -13.77 -18.23
N GLU A 129 9.27 -12.49 -18.63
CA GLU A 129 8.70 -12.06 -19.92
C GLU A 129 9.80 -11.84 -20.99
N PRO A 130 10.45 -12.91 -21.53
CA PRO A 130 11.23 -12.77 -22.73
C PRO A 130 10.25 -12.56 -23.91
N ALA A 131 10.28 -11.34 -24.45
CA ALA A 131 9.86 -10.93 -25.79
C ALA A 131 9.02 -11.98 -26.56
N GLU A 132 7.70 -11.78 -26.59
CA GLU A 132 6.92 -12.36 -27.69
C GLU A 132 7.46 -11.80 -29.01
N MET A 133 7.98 -12.74 -29.84
CA MET A 133 8.48 -12.53 -31.19
C MET A 133 7.36 -12.15 -32.17
#